data_AF-A0A6G4N8D0-F1
#
_entry.id   AF-A0A6G4N8D0-F1
#
_cell.length_a   1.000
_cell.length_b   1.000
_cell.length_c   1.000
_cell.angle_alpha   90.00
_cell.angle_beta   90.00
_cell.angle_gamma   90.00
#
_symmetry.space_group_name_H-M   'P 1'
#
loop_
_entity.id
_entity.type
_entity.pdbx_description
1 polymer ?
#
loop_
_entity_poly.entity_id
_entity_poly.type
_entity_poly.pdbx_seq_one_letter_code
_entity_poly.pdbx_strand_id
1 'polypeptide(L)'
;IAGFHAKGYIFEHKDYSSMVIGSSNLTSNALKVNYEHNVLLSTMKNGDLVDSVKNEFELLWQKSTPLTQQWIKSYKESFEYRSLEKLAEVEQTQMLLADKVKKSVEIVPNLMQAEALRSLKAIRDKAKDKALIISATGTGKTILCALDVREVNPNKFLFIVHNEGILNRAKEEFKKVLPIKNDSDFGLLTGKHR
;
A
#
# COMPACT_ATOMS: atom_id res chain seq x y z
N ILE A 1 -16.24 22.65 -12.54
CA ILE A 1 -17.03 22.98 -11.32
C ILE A 1 -16.08 22.92 -10.13
N ALA A 2 -16.03 23.98 -9.33
CA ALA A 2 -15.18 24.00 -8.13
C ALA A 2 -15.80 23.11 -7.04
N GLY A 3 -14.96 22.34 -6.33
CA GLY A 3 -15.42 21.48 -5.23
C GLY A 3 -16.14 20.19 -5.64
N PHE A 4 -15.78 19.59 -6.79
CA PHE A 4 -16.34 18.29 -7.19
C PHE A 4 -15.97 17.18 -6.18
N HIS A 5 -16.98 16.66 -5.48
CA HIS A 5 -16.80 15.67 -4.40
C HIS A 5 -17.88 14.58 -4.41
N ALA A 6 -18.71 14.51 -5.45
CA ALA A 6 -19.75 13.49 -5.58
C ALA A 6 -19.14 12.10 -5.80
N LYS A 7 -19.74 11.07 -5.21
CA LYS A 7 -19.46 9.66 -5.50
C LYS A 7 -20.78 8.97 -5.80
N GLY A 8 -20.96 8.67 -7.07
CA GLY A 8 -22.13 7.98 -7.60
C GLY A 8 -21.67 6.95 -8.62
N TYR A 9 -22.18 5.74 -8.49
CA TYR A 9 -21.96 4.66 -9.43
C TYR A 9 -23.32 4.23 -9.99
N ILE A 10 -23.51 4.37 -11.29
CA ILE A 10 -24.76 4.03 -11.97
C ILE A 10 -24.52 2.81 -12.84
N PHE A 11 -25.40 1.82 -12.70
CA PHE A 11 -25.37 0.58 -13.46
C PHE A 11 -26.69 0.45 -14.22
N GLU A 12 -26.60 0.40 -15.54
CA GLU A 12 -27.75 0.18 -16.40
C GLU A 12 -27.84 -1.29 -16.81
N HIS A 13 -29.00 -1.89 -16.56
CA HIS A 13 -29.33 -3.23 -17.00
C HIS A 13 -30.42 -3.17 -18.08
N LYS A 14 -30.72 -4.33 -18.67
CA LYS A 14 -31.76 -4.43 -19.71
C LYS A 14 -33.12 -3.96 -19.22
N ASP A 15 -33.50 -4.32 -17.99
CA ASP A 15 -34.86 -4.12 -17.47
C ASP A 15 -34.94 -3.12 -16.32
N TYR A 16 -33.82 -2.76 -15.69
CA TYR A 16 -33.77 -1.87 -14.53
C TYR A 16 -32.44 -1.11 -14.46
N SER A 17 -32.35 -0.16 -13.53
CA SER A 17 -31.12 0.56 -13.20
C SER A 17 -30.84 0.43 -11.71
N SER A 18 -29.56 0.36 -11.37
CA SER A 18 -29.08 0.40 -9.99
C SER A 18 -28.14 1.58 -9.82
N MET A 19 -28.20 2.23 -8.66
CA MET A 19 -27.25 3.28 -8.30
C MET A 19 -26.71 3.07 -6.89
N VAL A 20 -25.43 3.35 -6.72
CA VAL A 20 -24.78 3.41 -5.41
C VAL A 20 -24.34 4.84 -5.19
N ILE A 21 -24.86 5.47 -4.14
CA ILE A 21 -24.54 6.85 -3.75
C ILE A 21 -24.06 6.84 -2.31
N GLY A 22 -22.96 7.55 -2.02
CA GLY A 22 -22.43 7.58 -0.66
C GLY A 22 -21.06 8.24 -0.52
N SER A 23 -20.32 7.81 0.49
CA SER A 23 -18.99 8.34 0.82
C SER A 23 -17.83 7.64 0.10
N SER A 24 -18.06 6.42 -0.43
CA SER A 24 -16.99 5.61 -1.03
C SER A 24 -16.41 6.20 -2.31
N ASN A 25 -15.12 6.51 -2.28
CA ASN A 25 -14.33 6.76 -3.49
C ASN A 25 -13.98 5.47 -4.23
N LEU A 26 -13.56 5.58 -5.50
CA LEU A 26 -13.05 4.44 -6.29
C LEU A 26 -11.62 4.07 -5.85
N THR A 27 -11.48 3.56 -4.62
CA THR A 27 -10.20 3.13 -4.03
C THR A 27 -10.37 1.80 -3.32
N SER A 28 -9.31 0.98 -3.24
CA SER A 28 -9.40 -0.33 -2.58
C SER A 28 -9.80 -0.22 -1.10
N ASN A 29 -9.36 0.82 -0.40
CA ASN A 29 -9.69 1.01 1.01
C ASN A 29 -11.17 1.39 1.19
N ALA A 30 -11.67 2.36 0.43
CA ALA A 30 -13.09 2.76 0.46
C ALA A 30 -14.06 1.65 0.02
N LEU A 31 -13.58 0.63 -0.70
CA LEU A 31 -14.41 -0.50 -1.14
C LEU A 31 -14.31 -1.75 -0.25
N LYS A 32 -13.33 -1.82 0.67
CA LYS A 32 -13.04 -3.06 1.42
C LYS A 32 -12.74 -2.88 2.90
N VAL A 33 -12.26 -1.72 3.32
CA VAL A 33 -11.61 -1.54 4.63
C VAL A 33 -12.24 -0.39 5.41
N ASN A 34 -12.43 0.75 4.77
CA ASN A 34 -12.95 1.94 5.43
C ASN A 34 -14.39 1.72 5.88
N TYR A 35 -14.75 2.37 6.98
CA TYR A 35 -16.13 2.56 7.35
C TYR A 35 -16.75 3.62 6.43
N GLU A 36 -17.64 3.19 5.53
CA GLU A 36 -18.26 4.02 4.50
C GLU A 36 -19.78 3.88 4.56
N HIS A 37 -20.50 4.96 4.28
CA HIS A 37 -21.95 4.94 4.19
C HIS A 37 -22.36 5.04 2.72
N ASN A 38 -22.97 3.97 2.20
CA ASN A 38 -23.49 3.93 0.85
C ASN A 38 -24.94 3.42 0.87
N VAL A 39 -25.75 3.96 -0.03
CA VAL A 39 -27.11 3.46 -0.30
C VAL A 39 -27.12 2.88 -1.71
N LEU A 40 -27.58 1.62 -1.81
CA LEU A 40 -27.92 0.99 -3.08
C LEU A 40 -29.41 1.18 -3.34
N LEU A 41 -29.73 1.78 -4.48
CA LEU A 41 -31.11 1.94 -4.95
C LEU A 41 -31.26 1.22 -6.27
N SER A 42 -32.32 0.41 -6.40
CA SER A 42 -32.71 -0.24 -7.64
C SER A 42 -34.09 0.26 -8.04
N THR A 43 -34.23 0.70 -9.29
CA THR A 43 -35.51 1.18 -9.84
C THR A 43 -35.67 0.74 -11.28
N MET A 44 -36.92 0.63 -11.70
CA MET A 44 -37.27 0.50 -13.12
C MET A 44 -36.77 1.72 -13.89
N LYS A 45 -36.58 1.57 -15.21
CA LYS A 45 -35.97 2.58 -16.08
C LYS A 45 -36.66 3.96 -16.08
N ASN A 46 -37.94 4.02 -15.70
CA ASN A 46 -38.75 5.24 -15.68
C ASN A 46 -38.93 5.80 -14.25
N GLY A 47 -37.96 5.58 -13.36
CA GLY A 47 -38.01 6.14 -12.02
C GLY A 47 -37.44 7.56 -12.00
N ASP A 48 -38.22 8.54 -11.52
CA ASP A 48 -37.85 9.97 -11.46
C ASP A 48 -36.46 10.24 -10.87
N LEU A 49 -36.06 9.44 -9.88
CA LEU A 49 -34.75 9.57 -9.24
C LEU A 49 -33.59 9.19 -10.17
N VAL A 50 -33.74 8.12 -10.95
CA VAL A 50 -32.71 7.73 -11.94
C VAL A 50 -32.58 8.78 -13.02
N ASP A 51 -33.70 9.31 -13.51
CA ASP A 51 -33.69 10.33 -14.55
C ASP A 51 -33.03 11.62 -14.04
N SER A 52 -33.32 12.04 -12.81
CA SER A 52 -32.69 13.20 -12.19
C SER A 52 -31.16 13.06 -12.07
N VAL A 53 -30.70 11.91 -11.58
CA VAL A 53 -29.26 11.64 -11.41
C VAL A 53 -28.55 11.53 -12.77
N LYS A 54 -29.18 10.91 -13.77
CA LYS A 54 -28.65 10.83 -15.13
C LYS A 54 -28.55 12.18 -15.79
N ASN A 55 -29.57 13.02 -15.65
CA ASN A 55 -29.56 14.37 -16.21
C ASN A 55 -28.45 15.23 -15.59
N GLU A 56 -28.23 15.13 -14.28
CA GLU A 56 -27.12 15.82 -13.62
C GLU A 56 -25.77 15.29 -14.11
N PHE A 57 -25.62 13.96 -14.26
CA PHE A 57 -24.41 13.38 -14.85
C PHE A 57 -24.15 13.91 -16.26
N GLU A 58 -25.17 13.95 -17.12
CA GLU A 58 -25.05 14.40 -18.51
C GLU A 58 -24.65 15.89 -18.57
N LEU A 59 -25.21 16.72 -17.69
CA LEU A 59 -24.83 18.13 -17.57
C LEU A 59 -23.35 18.28 -17.17
N LEU A 60 -22.87 17.45 -16.24
CA LEU A 60 -21.47 17.42 -15.83
C LEU A 60 -20.56 16.92 -16.94
N TRP A 61 -21.00 15.88 -17.66
CA TRP A 61 -20.28 15.26 -18.76
C TRP A 61 -20.06 16.24 -19.90
N GLN A 62 -21.10 16.96 -20.31
CA GLN A 62 -21.02 17.98 -21.36
C GLN A 62 -20.10 19.16 -20.99
N LYS A 63 -20.02 19.50 -19.69
CA LYS A 63 -19.11 20.54 -19.18
C LYS A 63 -17.70 20.03 -18.91
N SER A 64 -17.47 18.72 -19.01
CA SER A 64 -16.18 18.11 -18.72
C SER A 64 -15.25 18.19 -19.94
N THR A 65 -13.94 18.20 -19.67
CA THR A 65 -12.94 18.08 -20.73
C THR A 65 -12.55 16.62 -20.88
N PRO A 66 -12.56 16.05 -22.10
CA PRO A 66 -12.14 14.68 -22.33
C PRO A 66 -10.72 14.41 -21.84
N LEU A 67 -10.52 13.28 -21.17
CA LEU A 67 -9.19 12.84 -20.74
C LEU A 67 -8.42 12.28 -21.95
N THR A 68 -7.49 13.05 -22.49
CA THR A 68 -6.63 12.63 -23.60
C THR A 68 -5.19 12.44 -23.17
N GLN A 69 -4.40 11.70 -23.95
CA GLN A 69 -2.96 11.54 -23.68
C GLN A 69 -2.22 12.88 -23.69
N GLN A 70 -2.65 13.81 -24.55
CA GLN A 70 -2.11 15.16 -24.62
C GLN A 70 -2.42 15.93 -23.33
N TRP A 71 -3.65 15.84 -22.81
CA TRP A 71 -4.03 16.46 -21.54
C TRP A 71 -3.14 15.96 -20.39
N ILE A 72 -2.89 14.64 -20.33
CA ILE A 72 -2.00 14.05 -19.32
C ILE A 72 -0.58 14.60 -19.43
N LYS A 73 -0.05 14.71 -20.66
CA LYS A 73 1.30 15.25 -20.90
C LYS A 73 1.42 16.71 -20.46
N SER A 74 0.46 17.55 -20.86
CA SER A 74 0.42 18.96 -20.47
C SER A 74 0.26 19.13 -18.95
N TYR A 75 -0.55 18.28 -18.31
CA TYR A 75 -0.66 18.26 -16.85
C TYR A 75 0.69 17.93 -16.22
N LYS A 76 1.38 16.87 -16.67
CA LYS A 76 2.69 16.46 -16.16
C LYS A 76 3.73 17.58 -16.26
N GLU A 77 3.82 18.26 -17.40
CA GLU A 77 4.76 19.38 -17.60
C GLU A 77 4.46 20.55 -16.63
N SER A 78 3.19 20.90 -16.45
CA SER A 78 2.77 21.97 -15.52
C SER A 78 2.86 21.60 -14.04
N PHE A 79 2.84 20.29 -13.74
CA PHE A 79 2.93 19.75 -12.40
C PHE A 79 4.39 19.57 -11.98
N GLU A 80 5.26 19.07 -12.86
CA GLU A 80 6.70 18.97 -12.63
C GLU A 80 7.31 20.36 -12.38
N TYR A 81 6.91 21.38 -13.16
CA TYR A 81 7.32 22.77 -12.96
C TYR A 81 6.97 23.31 -11.54
N ARG A 82 5.73 23.09 -11.08
CA ARG A 82 5.29 23.49 -9.73
C ARG A 82 5.87 22.64 -8.60
N SER A 83 6.23 21.39 -8.90
CA SER A 83 6.86 20.50 -7.93
C SER A 83 8.31 20.88 -7.67
N LEU A 84 9.05 21.32 -8.70
CA LEU A 84 10.46 21.74 -8.56
C LEU A 84 10.61 23.03 -7.74
N GLU A 85 9.72 24.01 -7.92
CA GLU A 85 9.69 25.23 -7.10
C GLU A 85 9.34 24.94 -5.64
N LYS A 86 8.43 23.99 -5.38
CA LYS A 86 8.09 23.56 -4.01
C LYS A 86 9.13 22.63 -3.37
N LEU A 87 9.82 21.80 -4.14
CA LEU A 87 10.87 20.90 -3.64
C LEU A 87 12.05 21.70 -3.08
N ALA A 88 12.40 22.84 -3.69
CA ALA A 88 13.46 23.72 -3.20
C ALA A 88 13.16 24.36 -1.82
N GLU A 89 11.89 24.65 -1.50
CA GLU A 89 11.49 25.16 -0.18
C GLU A 89 11.24 24.04 0.85
N VAL A 90 10.81 22.86 0.39
CA VAL A 90 10.45 21.73 1.25
C VAL A 90 11.68 20.90 1.67
N GLU A 91 12.74 20.83 0.86
CA GLU A 91 13.97 20.08 1.20
C GLU A 91 14.68 20.62 2.45
N GLN A 92 14.70 21.94 2.67
CA GLN A 92 15.32 22.52 3.88
C GLN A 92 14.50 22.25 5.16
N THR A 93 13.19 22.09 5.04
CA THR A 93 12.31 21.86 6.21
C THR A 93 12.11 20.37 6.50
N GLN A 94 12.16 19.51 5.48
CA GLN A 94 11.99 18.06 5.63
C GLN A 94 13.25 17.32 6.09
N MET A 95 14.46 17.83 5.85
CA MET A 95 15.68 17.20 6.39
C MET A 95 15.71 17.21 7.93
N LEU A 96 15.14 18.24 8.58
CA LEU A 96 15.06 18.33 10.04
C LEU A 96 13.94 17.48 10.66
N LEU A 97 12.90 17.14 9.88
CA LEU A 97 11.76 16.34 10.32
C LEU A 97 11.92 14.84 9.98
N ALA A 98 12.63 14.50 8.90
CA ALA A 98 12.88 13.11 8.51
C ALA A 98 13.75 12.35 9.52
N ASP A 99 14.67 13.02 10.20
CA ASP A 99 15.46 12.42 11.29
C ASP A 99 14.65 12.20 12.58
N LYS A 100 13.53 12.93 12.76
CA LYS A 100 12.61 12.72 13.89
C LYS A 100 11.50 11.70 13.59
N VAL A 101 11.07 11.56 12.34
CA VAL A 101 9.99 10.61 11.95
C VAL A 101 10.52 9.22 11.58
N LYS A 102 11.80 9.06 11.20
CA LYS A 102 12.44 7.75 11.02
C LYS A 102 12.48 6.88 12.29
N LYS A 103 12.06 7.41 13.45
CA LYS A 103 12.17 6.76 14.75
C LYS A 103 10.88 6.15 15.33
N SER A 104 9.75 6.05 14.61
CA SER A 104 8.51 5.61 15.29
C SER A 104 7.39 4.95 14.47
N VAL A 105 7.72 4.04 13.55
CA VAL A 105 6.78 2.94 13.28
C VAL A 105 7.53 1.63 13.41
N GLU A 106 7.53 1.08 14.61
CA GLU A 106 8.03 -0.27 14.83
C GLU A 106 7.23 -1.23 13.95
N ILE A 107 7.91 -1.97 13.08
CA ILE A 107 7.24 -3.01 12.29
C ILE A 107 6.76 -4.09 13.28
N VAL A 108 5.44 -4.31 13.29
CA VAL A 108 4.77 -5.32 14.11
C VAL A 108 4.28 -6.48 13.24
N PRO A 109 4.31 -7.73 13.75
CA PRO A 109 3.74 -8.87 13.05
C PRO A 109 2.22 -8.71 12.88
N ASN A 110 1.70 -9.15 11.73
CA ASN A 110 0.26 -9.40 11.59
C ASN A 110 -0.16 -10.67 12.36
N LEU A 111 -1.47 -10.94 12.47
CA LEU A 111 -2.00 -12.08 13.25
C LEU A 111 -1.38 -13.43 12.88
N MET A 112 -1.27 -13.73 11.58
CA MET A 112 -0.68 -14.98 11.09
C MET A 112 0.82 -15.06 11.43
N GLN A 113 1.55 -13.96 11.28
CA GLN A 113 2.97 -13.90 11.62
C GLN A 113 3.19 -14.05 13.13
N ALA A 114 2.34 -13.45 13.96
CA ALA A 114 2.42 -13.57 15.42
C ALA A 114 2.24 -15.03 15.88
N GLU A 115 1.32 -15.76 15.25
CA GLU A 115 1.12 -17.20 15.49
C GLU A 115 2.34 -18.04 15.07
N ALA A 116 2.91 -17.74 13.90
CA ALA A 116 4.12 -18.41 13.42
C ALA A 116 5.32 -18.15 14.36
N LEU A 117 5.53 -16.91 14.80
CA LEU A 117 6.59 -16.55 15.76
C LEU A 117 6.42 -17.25 17.10
N ARG A 118 5.18 -17.34 17.62
CA ARG A 118 4.88 -18.09 18.85
C ARG A 118 5.23 -19.57 18.70
N SER A 119 4.92 -20.16 17.55
CA SER A 119 5.24 -21.56 17.24
C SER A 119 6.74 -21.80 17.16
N LEU A 120 7.50 -20.89 16.53
CA LEU A 120 8.97 -20.96 16.50
C LEU A 120 9.58 -20.86 17.90
N LYS A 121 9.09 -19.94 18.74
CA LYS A 121 9.53 -19.81 20.14
C LYS A 121 9.31 -21.11 20.91
N ALA A 122 8.11 -21.70 20.82
CA ALA A 122 7.78 -22.96 21.48
C ALA A 122 8.64 -24.16 21.01
N ILE A 123 9.11 -24.16 19.76
CA ILE A 123 10.06 -25.16 19.26
C ILE A 123 11.44 -24.99 19.92
N ARG A 124 11.93 -23.74 20.02
CA ARG A 124 13.20 -23.42 20.68
C ARG A 124 13.18 -23.72 22.18
N ASP A 125 12.06 -23.45 22.85
CA ASP A 125 11.86 -23.76 24.28
C ASP A 125 11.95 -25.27 24.55
N LYS A 126 11.69 -26.11 23.54
CA LYS A 126 11.87 -27.57 23.57
C LYS A 126 13.28 -28.02 23.15
N ALA A 127 14.25 -27.11 23.12
CA ALA A 127 15.63 -27.34 22.70
C ALA A 127 15.79 -27.95 21.29
N LYS A 128 14.83 -27.70 20.39
CA LYS A 128 14.94 -28.09 18.98
C LYS A 128 15.57 -26.97 18.17
N ASP A 129 16.45 -27.33 17.24
CA ASP A 129 17.30 -26.41 16.46
C ASP A 129 16.85 -26.27 14.98
N LYS A 130 15.88 -27.06 14.53
CA LYS A 130 15.39 -27.08 13.14
C LYS A 130 13.87 -26.94 13.08
N ALA A 131 13.40 -26.03 12.25
CA ALA A 131 11.99 -25.81 11.95
C ALA A 131 11.81 -25.39 10.48
N LEU A 132 10.62 -25.63 9.93
CA LEU A 132 10.24 -25.22 8.57
C LEU A 132 8.89 -24.51 8.62
N ILE A 133 8.82 -23.34 7.98
CA ILE A 133 7.56 -22.60 7.80
C ILE A 133 7.14 -22.73 6.34
N ILE A 134 5.91 -23.21 6.12
CA ILE A 134 5.28 -23.22 4.81
C ILE A 134 4.35 -22.01 4.73
N SER A 135 4.56 -21.13 3.76
CA SER A 135 3.73 -19.93 3.59
C SER A 135 3.52 -19.58 2.13
N ALA A 136 2.29 -19.20 1.79
CA ALA A 136 1.90 -18.76 0.46
C ALA A 136 2.72 -17.55 -0.03
N THR A 137 2.71 -17.28 -1.33
CA THR A 137 3.33 -16.05 -1.87
C THR A 137 2.57 -14.82 -1.38
N GLY A 138 3.26 -13.68 -1.23
CA GLY A 138 2.64 -12.43 -0.78
C GLY A 138 2.33 -12.30 0.70
N THR A 139 2.57 -13.32 1.53
CA THR A 139 2.27 -13.31 2.98
C THR A 139 3.37 -12.71 3.87
N GLY A 140 4.41 -12.12 3.27
CA GLY A 140 5.49 -11.46 4.00
C GLY A 140 6.50 -12.41 4.66
N LYS A 141 6.87 -13.51 4.00
CA LYS A 141 7.91 -14.46 4.49
C LYS A 141 9.21 -13.78 4.97
N THR A 142 9.67 -12.77 4.23
CA THR A 142 10.88 -12.02 4.56
C THR A 142 10.71 -11.21 5.85
N ILE A 143 9.58 -10.51 6.00
CA ILE A 143 9.25 -9.76 7.22
C ILE A 143 9.12 -10.70 8.42
N LEU A 144 8.45 -11.85 8.26
CA LEU A 144 8.36 -12.87 9.30
C LEU A 144 9.75 -13.33 9.77
N CYS A 145 10.66 -13.61 8.83
CA CYS A 145 12.03 -14.00 9.15
C CYS A 145 12.79 -12.88 9.88
N ALA A 146 12.69 -11.63 9.42
CA ALA A 146 13.34 -10.50 10.06
C ALA A 146 12.81 -10.23 11.48
N LEU A 147 11.50 -10.39 11.70
CA LEU A 147 10.88 -10.27 13.02
C LEU A 147 11.35 -11.37 13.98
N ASP A 148 11.51 -12.60 13.50
CA ASP A 148 12.06 -13.70 14.28
C ASP A 148 13.53 -13.47 14.65
N VAL A 149 14.33 -12.95 13.71
CA VAL A 149 15.72 -12.56 13.97
C VAL A 149 15.81 -11.41 14.98
N ARG A 150 14.87 -10.46 14.95
CA ARG A 150 14.78 -9.38 15.94
C ARG A 150 14.54 -9.92 17.34
N GLU A 151 13.60 -10.85 17.49
CA GLU A 151 13.27 -11.49 18.77
C GLU A 151 14.43 -12.34 19.32
N VAL A 152 15.07 -13.13 18.46
CA VAL A 152 16.18 -14.01 18.85
C VAL A 152 17.48 -13.25 19.07
N ASN A 153 17.68 -12.15 18.34
CA ASN A 153 18.89 -11.33 18.31
C ASN A 153 20.19 -12.16 18.29
N PRO A 154 20.38 -13.05 17.29
CA PRO A 154 21.55 -13.91 17.25
C PRO A 154 22.83 -13.12 16.96
N ASN A 155 23.97 -13.59 17.49
CA ASN A 155 25.28 -13.00 17.20
C ASN A 155 25.68 -13.12 15.72
N LYS A 156 25.20 -14.17 15.03
CA LYS A 156 25.47 -14.43 13.61
C LYS A 156 24.17 -14.87 12.94
N PHE A 157 23.91 -14.33 11.74
CA PHE A 157 22.75 -14.67 10.94
C PHE A 157 23.16 -14.80 9.47
N LEU A 158 22.66 -15.83 8.79
CA LEU A 158 22.90 -16.07 7.37
C LEU A 158 21.56 -16.27 6.66
N PHE A 159 21.29 -15.43 5.67
CA PHE A 159 20.11 -15.51 4.82
C PHE A 159 20.49 -16.05 3.44
N ILE A 160 19.89 -17.16 3.03
CA ILE A 160 20.25 -17.88 1.80
C ILE A 160 19.05 -17.91 0.85
N VAL A 161 19.26 -17.45 -0.39
CA VAL A 161 18.25 -17.45 -1.45
C VAL A 161 18.88 -17.74 -2.81
N HIS A 162 18.06 -18.18 -3.76
CA HIS A 162 18.50 -18.58 -5.10
C HIS A 162 18.65 -17.41 -6.09
N ASN A 163 18.23 -16.19 -5.72
CA ASN A 163 18.18 -15.05 -6.63
C ASN A 163 18.67 -13.77 -5.95
N GLU A 164 19.58 -13.05 -6.61
CA GLU A 164 20.18 -11.80 -6.12
C GLU A 164 19.16 -10.66 -5.94
N GLY A 165 18.14 -10.59 -6.80
CA GLY A 165 17.05 -9.62 -6.65
C GLY A 165 16.25 -9.83 -5.36
N ILE A 166 16.04 -11.08 -4.96
CA ILE A 166 15.42 -11.42 -3.68
C ILE A 166 16.35 -11.03 -2.53
N LEU A 167 17.64 -11.28 -2.68
CA LEU A 167 18.64 -10.97 -1.66
C LEU A 167 18.71 -9.46 -1.37
N ASN A 168 18.76 -8.63 -2.41
CA ASN A 168 18.76 -7.17 -2.27
C ASN A 168 17.48 -6.65 -1.60
N ARG A 169 16.31 -7.15 -2.01
CA ARG A 169 15.03 -6.78 -1.37
C ARG A 169 14.99 -7.23 0.09
N ALA A 170 15.47 -8.44 0.38
CA ALA A 170 15.51 -8.95 1.74
C ALA A 170 16.39 -8.09 2.64
N LYS A 171 17.59 -7.68 2.19
CA LYS A 171 18.46 -6.78 2.95
C LYS A 171 17.72 -5.50 3.39
N GLU A 172 16.98 -4.87 2.48
CA GLU A 172 16.23 -3.65 2.79
C GLU A 172 15.05 -3.92 3.75
N GLU A 173 14.33 -5.04 3.61
CA GLU A 173 13.29 -5.42 4.59
C GLU A 173 13.86 -5.69 5.99
N PHE A 174 15.03 -6.32 6.07
CA PHE A 174 15.72 -6.56 7.34
C PHE A 174 16.15 -5.25 8.03
N LYS A 175 16.70 -4.28 7.27
CA LYS A 175 17.05 -2.96 7.81
C LYS A 175 15.86 -2.24 8.42
N LYS A 176 14.68 -2.33 7.79
CA LYS A 176 13.45 -1.72 8.31
C LYS A 176 13.02 -2.35 9.65
N VAL A 177 13.17 -3.66 9.80
CA VAL A 177 12.75 -4.39 11.01
C VAL A 177 13.78 -4.32 12.13
N LEU A 178 15.07 -4.18 11.80
CA LEU A 178 16.20 -4.13 12.72
C LEU A 178 16.83 -2.71 12.78
N PRO A 179 16.10 -1.67 13.22
CA PRO A 179 16.55 -0.28 13.13
C PRO A 179 17.74 0.06 14.04
N ILE A 180 18.10 -0.83 14.97
CA ILE A 180 19.23 -0.66 15.89
C ILE A 180 20.56 -1.12 15.24
N LYS A 181 20.50 -1.89 14.14
CA LYS A 181 21.70 -2.35 13.43
C LYS A 181 22.18 -1.29 12.44
N ASN A 182 23.50 -1.16 12.34
CA ASN A 182 24.10 -0.23 11.39
C ASN A 182 24.09 -0.84 9.99
N ASP A 183 24.14 0.01 8.97
CA ASP A 183 24.19 -0.44 7.57
C ASP A 183 25.41 -1.34 7.28
N SER A 184 26.51 -1.15 8.01
CA SER A 184 27.72 -1.98 7.97
C SER A 184 27.52 -3.41 8.45
N ASP A 185 26.47 -3.67 9.25
CA ASP A 185 26.17 -5.01 9.77
C ASP A 185 25.52 -5.91 8.70
N PHE A 186 25.14 -5.34 7.54
CA PHE A 186 24.45 -6.04 6.45
C PHE A 186 25.37 -6.25 5.25
N GLY A 187 26.04 -7.40 5.20
CA GLY A 187 26.85 -7.85 4.06
C GLY A 187 26.06 -8.63 3.01
N LEU A 188 26.51 -8.59 1.75
CA LEU A 188 26.03 -9.44 0.66
C LEU A 188 27.19 -10.18 0.03
N LEU A 189 27.02 -11.49 -0.21
CA LEU A 189 27.96 -12.31 -0.98
C LEU A 189 27.25 -12.82 -2.24
N THR A 190 27.43 -12.11 -3.36
CA THR A 190 26.69 -12.37 -4.62
C THR A 190 27.52 -13.03 -5.72
N GLY A 191 28.78 -13.37 -5.44
CA GLY A 191 29.70 -13.97 -6.42
C GLY A 191 30.19 -13.02 -7.52
N LYS A 192 29.83 -11.73 -7.46
CA LYS A 192 30.24 -10.69 -8.44
C LYS A 192 31.58 -10.02 -8.12
N HIS A 193 32.13 -10.26 -6.94
CA HIS A 193 33.45 -9.80 -6.54
C HIS A 193 34.26 -11.01 -6.07
N ARG A 194 35.42 -11.19 -6.71
CA ARG A 194 36.41 -12.23 -6.42
C ARG A 194 37.29 -11.81 -5.25
#